data_AF-A0ABC8SUZ5-F1
#
_entry.id   AF-A0ABC8SUZ5-F1
#
_cell.length_a   1.000
_cell.length_b   1.000
_cell.length_c   1.000
_cell.angle_alpha   90.00
_cell.angle_beta   90.00
_cell.angle_gamma   90.00
#
_symmetry.space_group_name_H-M   'P 1'
#
loop_
_entity.id
_entity.type
_entity.pdbx_description
1 polymer ?
#
loop_
_entity_poly.entity_id
_entity_poly.type
_entity_poly.pdbx_seq_one_letter_code
_entity_poly.pdbx_strand_id
1 'polypeptide(L)'
;MNDNGESLVDRPKQYQKSGRVSSLEPSKLKKEGQGVMPSKPDHHCHHQLHTPSYPSLLPSVPTLMYCEGSERTTNVEPIFQVHGDEYEAANTEVKASRKLLNAKRQEIDLVQSMINRVKNAIFVEDIDAWINNVEHMIEHETLPLKEEKQFIREIKQLKHLRGQLSSNMGCRDEVQQALQQKDQVEERLKILRKDLDCLKDKASKAEVAVVLGGKKYKDESKRLKELQAQFRVADDIRQQAYSYF
;
A
#
# COMPACT_ATOMS: atom_id res chain seq x y z
N MET A 1 -54.28 -21.33 0.42
CA MET A 1 -55.33 -20.30 0.45
C MET A 1 -55.17 -19.53 1.73
N ASN A 2 -54.65 -18.31 1.61
CA ASN A 2 -54.93 -17.13 2.42
C ASN A 2 -53.92 -16.07 2.02
N ASP A 3 -54.39 -15.25 1.08
CA ASP A 3 -53.81 -13.99 0.63
C ASP A 3 -53.81 -12.99 1.78
N ASN A 4 -52.70 -12.29 1.97
CA ASN A 4 -52.67 -10.99 2.63
C ASN A 4 -51.70 -10.12 1.85
N GLY A 5 -52.27 -9.30 0.97
CA GLY A 5 -51.59 -8.20 0.33
C GLY A 5 -51.47 -7.02 1.29
N GLU A 6 -50.29 -6.42 1.36
CA GLU A 6 -50.11 -5.07 1.89
C GLU A 6 -49.37 -4.20 0.87
N SER A 7 -50.18 -3.29 0.35
CA SER A 7 -49.93 -1.98 -0.22
C SER A 7 -48.50 -1.47 -0.38
N LEU A 8 -48.16 -1.33 -1.67
CA LEU A 8 -47.44 -0.25 -2.31
C LEU A 8 -47.70 1.13 -1.66
N VAL A 9 -46.67 1.75 -1.11
CA VAL A 9 -46.65 3.21 -0.83
C VAL A 9 -45.38 3.81 -1.42
N ASP A 10 -45.61 4.65 -2.42
CA ASP A 10 -44.67 5.53 -3.11
C ASP A 10 -43.78 6.32 -2.15
N ARG A 11 -42.47 6.34 -2.42
CA ARG A 11 -41.56 7.34 -1.86
C ARG A 11 -40.83 8.09 -2.99
N PRO A 12 -40.93 9.43 -3.04
CA PRO A 12 -40.52 10.22 -4.19
C PRO A 12 -39.01 10.33 -4.36
N LYS A 13 -38.60 10.32 -5.64
CA LYS A 13 -37.24 10.49 -6.15
C LYS A 13 -36.70 11.88 -5.80
N GLN A 14 -35.58 11.93 -5.09
CA GLN A 14 -34.81 13.16 -4.89
C GLN A 14 -33.98 13.45 -6.16
N TYR A 15 -34.33 14.56 -6.81
CA TYR A 15 -33.57 15.20 -7.87
C TYR A 15 -32.23 15.72 -7.34
N GLN A 16 -31.10 15.25 -7.89
CA GLN A 16 -29.82 15.96 -7.78
C GLN A 16 -29.58 16.76 -9.05
N LYS A 17 -29.61 18.09 -8.90
CA LYS A 17 -29.25 19.05 -9.95
C LYS A 17 -27.74 19.00 -10.19
N SER A 18 -27.39 18.80 -11.45
CA SER A 18 -26.12 19.14 -12.07
C SER A 18 -25.78 20.62 -11.87
N GLY A 19 -24.61 20.91 -11.31
CA GLY A 19 -23.99 22.23 -11.25
C GLY A 19 -22.58 22.17 -11.84
N ARG A 20 -22.32 23.10 -12.75
CA ARG A 20 -21.32 23.10 -13.82
C ARG A 20 -20.10 23.95 -13.41
N VAL A 21 -18.91 23.43 -13.70
CA VAL A 21 -17.69 24.10 -14.23
C VAL A 21 -17.32 25.50 -13.70
N SER A 22 -16.13 25.58 -13.10
CA SER A 22 -15.19 26.70 -13.18
C SER A 22 -13.77 26.11 -13.08
N SER A 23 -13.04 26.04 -14.18
CA SER A 23 -12.17 27.07 -14.76
C SER A 23 -10.71 26.94 -14.28
N LEU A 24 -9.89 26.62 -15.27
CA LEU A 24 -8.43 26.69 -15.36
C LEU A 24 -7.81 27.92 -14.70
N GLU A 25 -6.60 27.74 -14.16
CA GLU A 25 -5.42 28.60 -14.43
C GLU A 25 -4.12 27.83 -14.05
N PRO A 26 -3.11 27.74 -14.94
CA PRO A 26 -1.84 27.06 -14.69
C PRO A 26 -0.72 28.01 -14.25
N SER A 27 -0.09 27.72 -13.11
CA SER A 27 1.08 28.46 -12.62
C SER A 27 2.39 27.92 -13.20
N LYS A 28 3.08 28.79 -13.94
CA LYS A 28 4.45 28.64 -14.45
C LYS A 28 5.46 28.67 -13.29
N LEU A 29 6.39 27.73 -13.25
CA LEU A 29 7.68 27.81 -12.53
C LEU A 29 8.72 27.09 -13.41
N LYS A 30 9.44 27.84 -14.25
CA LYS A 30 10.76 28.46 -14.04
C LYS A 30 11.90 27.46 -14.34
N LYS A 31 12.54 27.71 -15.49
CA LYS A 31 13.83 27.17 -15.94
C LYS A 31 14.95 27.84 -15.16
N GLU A 32 16.00 27.08 -14.79
CA GLU A 32 17.37 27.49 -14.43
C GLU A 32 18.10 26.21 -13.94
N GLY A 33 19.34 25.84 -14.25
CA GLY A 33 20.37 26.21 -15.22
C GLY A 33 21.12 24.91 -15.60
N GLN A 34 21.69 24.76 -16.79
CA GLN A 34 23.07 25.13 -17.13
C GLN A 34 24.11 24.85 -16.05
N GLY A 35 24.97 23.85 -16.30
CA GLY A 35 26.29 23.72 -15.66
C GLY A 35 26.85 22.30 -15.80
N VAL A 36 27.64 22.02 -16.84
CA VAL A 36 29.12 21.99 -16.87
C VAL A 36 29.63 20.54 -16.87
N MET A 37 30.14 20.13 -18.03
CA MET A 37 31.02 18.98 -18.25
C MET A 37 32.39 19.24 -17.61
N PRO A 38 33.09 18.18 -17.15
CA PRO A 38 34.53 18.17 -17.29
C PRO A 38 35.04 16.89 -17.98
N SER A 39 35.60 17.12 -19.17
CA SER A 39 36.98 16.79 -19.56
C SER A 39 37.57 15.44 -19.13
N LYS A 40 37.79 14.57 -20.13
CA LYS A 40 38.76 13.47 -20.10
C LYS A 40 40.19 13.99 -19.93
N PRO A 41 41.09 13.20 -19.34
CA PRO A 41 42.51 13.28 -19.66
C PRO A 41 42.96 12.04 -20.45
N ASP A 42 43.58 12.33 -21.59
CA ASP A 42 44.40 11.41 -22.37
C ASP A 42 45.70 11.08 -21.62
N HIS A 43 46.00 9.80 -21.46
CA HIS A 43 47.35 9.34 -21.16
C HIS A 43 47.85 8.39 -22.24
N HIS A 44 48.67 9.00 -23.09
CA HIS A 44 49.67 8.41 -23.96
C HIS A 44 50.63 7.54 -23.13
N CYS A 45 50.82 6.29 -23.51
CA CYS A 45 52.02 5.55 -23.14
C CYS A 45 52.56 4.83 -24.37
N HIS A 46 53.68 5.36 -24.86
CA HIS A 46 54.56 4.72 -25.81
C HIS A 46 55.16 3.45 -25.20
N HIS A 47 54.97 2.31 -25.84
CA HIS A 47 55.98 1.27 -25.83
C HIS A 47 56.18 0.75 -27.25
N GLN A 48 57.36 1.05 -27.76
CA GLN A 48 57.90 0.59 -29.02
C GLN A 48 58.86 -0.56 -28.72
N LEU A 49 59.02 -1.45 -29.71
CA LEU A 49 60.06 -2.46 -29.89
C LEU A 49 59.78 -3.85 -29.30
N HIS A 50 59.29 -4.78 -30.12
CA HIS A 50 60.15 -5.69 -30.91
C HIS A 50 59.27 -6.70 -31.65
N THR A 51 59.31 -6.67 -32.98
CA THR A 51 58.84 -7.76 -33.84
C THR A 51 60.02 -8.66 -34.21
N PRO A 52 59.90 -9.99 -34.07
CA PRO A 52 60.74 -10.91 -34.82
C PRO A 52 60.01 -11.33 -36.10
N SER A 53 60.66 -11.02 -37.22
CA SER A 53 60.41 -11.57 -38.55
C SER A 53 60.62 -13.09 -38.54
N TYR A 54 59.62 -13.86 -38.99
CA TYR A 54 59.76 -15.24 -39.47
C TYR A 54 58.58 -15.57 -40.43
N PRO A 55 58.75 -16.54 -41.35
CA PRO A 55 58.45 -16.36 -42.76
C PRO A 55 57.08 -16.90 -43.14
N SER A 56 56.53 -16.30 -44.18
CA SER A 56 55.39 -16.75 -44.97
C SER A 56 55.54 -18.20 -45.43
N LEU A 57 54.72 -19.09 -44.86
CA LEU A 57 54.31 -20.34 -45.48
C LEU A 57 52.82 -20.52 -45.21
N LEU A 58 52.02 -20.07 -46.18
CA LEU A 58 50.63 -20.48 -46.36
C LEU A 58 50.62 -21.95 -46.76
N PRO A 59 49.87 -22.81 -46.05
CA PRO A 59 49.02 -23.76 -46.71
C PRO A 59 47.62 -23.13 -46.79
N SER A 60 47.10 -23.08 -48.02
CA SER A 60 45.70 -22.84 -48.34
C SER A 60 44.76 -23.52 -47.34
N VAL A 61 44.31 -22.78 -46.33
CA VAL A 61 43.18 -23.17 -45.49
C VAL A 61 41.93 -22.77 -46.28
N PRO A 62 40.97 -23.68 -46.49
CA PRO A 62 39.68 -23.28 -47.07
C PRO A 62 39.13 -22.15 -46.21
N THR A 63 38.82 -21.03 -46.86
CA THR A 63 38.06 -19.92 -46.28
C THR A 63 36.93 -20.51 -45.46
N LEU A 64 37.08 -20.51 -44.14
CA LEU A 64 35.96 -20.56 -43.22
C LEU A 64 35.14 -19.33 -43.58
N MET A 65 34.14 -19.53 -44.43
CA MET A 65 32.93 -18.74 -44.44
C MET A 65 32.39 -18.86 -43.01
N TYR A 66 32.89 -18.00 -42.14
CA TYR A 66 32.15 -17.55 -40.98
C TYR A 66 30.85 -17.01 -41.58
N CYS A 67 29.82 -17.85 -41.62
CA CYS A 67 28.48 -17.36 -41.79
C CYS A 67 28.24 -16.40 -40.64
N GLU A 68 28.21 -15.12 -40.96
CA GLU A 68 27.67 -14.03 -40.15
C GLU A 68 26.20 -14.35 -39.85
N GLY A 69 26.00 -15.26 -38.90
CA GLY A 69 24.71 -15.69 -38.40
C GLY A 69 24.58 -15.28 -36.94
N SER A 70 24.88 -14.02 -36.61
CA SER A 70 24.80 -13.54 -35.22
C SER A 70 24.29 -12.10 -35.11
N GLU A 71 23.27 -11.73 -35.89
CA GLU A 71 22.62 -10.42 -35.74
C GLU A 71 21.15 -10.48 -35.29
N ARG A 72 20.67 -11.61 -34.75
CA ARG A 72 19.26 -11.68 -34.28
C ARG A 72 18.98 -12.27 -32.90
N THR A 73 19.99 -12.60 -32.11
CA THR A 73 19.79 -13.12 -30.73
C THR A 73 19.97 -12.08 -29.62
N THR A 74 20.43 -10.87 -29.94
CA THR A 74 20.80 -9.86 -28.94
C THR A 74 19.64 -9.22 -28.17
N ASN A 75 18.38 -9.49 -28.54
CA ASN A 75 17.21 -8.85 -27.93
C ASN A 75 16.35 -9.76 -27.02
N VAL A 76 16.54 -11.08 -26.99
CA VAL A 76 15.62 -11.98 -26.24
C VAL A 76 16.03 -12.14 -24.77
N GLU A 77 17.32 -12.34 -24.48
CA GLU A 77 17.86 -12.35 -23.11
C GLU A 77 17.60 -11.05 -22.33
N PRO A 78 17.81 -9.84 -22.89
CA PRO A 78 17.55 -8.61 -22.16
C PRO A 78 16.06 -8.38 -21.85
N ILE A 79 15.13 -8.81 -22.71
CA ILE A 79 13.68 -8.61 -22.49
C ILE A 79 13.14 -9.52 -21.36
N PHE A 80 13.56 -10.78 -21.32
CA PHE A 80 13.15 -11.70 -20.25
C PHE A 80 13.64 -11.22 -18.88
N GLN A 81 14.90 -10.78 -18.80
CA GLN A 81 15.48 -10.24 -17.57
C GLN A 81 14.73 -8.98 -17.12
N VAL A 82 14.46 -8.05 -18.04
CA VAL A 82 13.70 -6.82 -17.76
C VAL A 82 12.33 -7.12 -17.18
N HIS A 83 11.55 -8.04 -17.76
CA HIS A 83 10.24 -8.40 -17.20
C HIS A 83 10.32 -9.14 -15.86
N GLY A 84 11.39 -9.90 -15.64
CA GLY A 84 11.68 -10.51 -14.34
C GLY A 84 11.91 -9.46 -13.27
N ASP A 85 12.79 -8.50 -13.54
CA ASP A 85 13.14 -7.41 -12.65
C ASP A 85 11.91 -6.50 -12.38
N GLU A 86 11.12 -6.18 -13.41
CA GLU A 86 9.86 -5.42 -13.29
C GLU A 86 8.84 -6.14 -12.39
N TYR A 87 8.68 -7.46 -12.57
CA TYR A 87 7.76 -8.26 -11.77
C TYR A 87 8.21 -8.36 -10.32
N GLU A 88 9.50 -8.56 -10.09
CA GLU A 88 10.09 -8.59 -8.75
C GLU A 88 9.93 -7.23 -8.06
N ALA A 89 10.26 -6.14 -8.74
CA ALA A 89 10.08 -4.78 -8.24
C ALA A 89 8.63 -4.52 -7.83
N ALA A 90 7.66 -4.84 -8.69
CA ALA A 90 6.24 -4.71 -8.37
C ALA A 90 5.83 -5.56 -7.13
N ASN A 91 6.39 -6.76 -6.98
CA ASN A 91 6.10 -7.63 -5.84
C ASN A 91 6.68 -7.06 -4.53
N THR A 92 7.88 -6.46 -4.59
CA THR A 92 8.46 -5.75 -3.44
C THR A 92 7.62 -4.53 -3.06
N GLU A 93 7.08 -3.80 -4.04
CA GLU A 93 6.21 -2.64 -3.82
C GLU A 93 4.88 -3.03 -3.16
N VAL A 94 4.24 -4.12 -3.59
CA VAL A 94 3.02 -4.63 -2.92
C VAL A 94 3.30 -5.03 -1.49
N LYS A 95 4.41 -5.72 -1.23
CA LYS A 95 4.82 -6.10 0.13
C LYS A 95 5.04 -4.86 1.01
N ALA A 96 5.74 -3.86 0.50
CA ALA A 96 5.96 -2.59 1.20
C ALA A 96 4.64 -1.86 1.47
N SER A 97 3.76 -1.77 0.48
CA SER A 97 2.45 -1.12 0.59
C SER A 97 1.56 -1.79 1.63
N ARG A 98 1.51 -3.13 1.66
CA ARG A 98 0.74 -3.89 2.67
C ARG A 98 1.31 -3.70 4.08
N LYS A 99 2.64 -3.71 4.24
CA LYS A 99 3.28 -3.43 5.54
C LYS A 99 2.90 -2.04 6.05
N LEU A 100 2.97 -1.03 5.19
CA LEU A 100 2.62 0.34 5.54
C LEU A 100 1.12 0.48 5.91
N LEU A 101 0.23 -0.16 5.15
CA LEU A 101 -1.21 -0.18 5.42
C LEU A 101 -1.50 -0.82 6.79
N ASN A 102 -0.87 -1.95 7.10
CA ASN A 102 -1.03 -2.61 8.39
C ASN A 102 -0.53 -1.74 9.56
N ALA A 103 0.62 -1.09 9.39
CA ALA A 103 1.14 -0.16 10.40
C ALA A 103 0.18 1.01 10.65
N LYS A 104 -0.41 1.59 9.60
CA LYS A 104 -1.39 2.67 9.74
C LYS A 104 -2.69 2.21 10.37
N ARG A 105 -3.15 0.99 10.09
CA ARG A 105 -4.31 0.40 10.75
C ARG A 105 -4.08 0.23 12.26
N GLN A 106 -2.91 -0.25 12.65
CA GLN A 106 -2.53 -0.35 14.07
C GLN A 106 -2.50 1.03 14.74
N GLU A 107 -1.96 2.05 14.08
CA GLU A 107 -1.96 3.42 14.59
C GLU A 107 -3.39 3.95 14.81
N ILE A 108 -4.30 3.69 13.87
CA ILE A 108 -5.73 4.04 14.01
C ILE A 108 -6.36 3.31 15.19
N ASP A 109 -6.11 2.01 15.35
CA ASP A 109 -6.67 1.22 16.45
C ASP A 109 -6.20 1.74 17.82
N LEU A 110 -4.92 2.11 17.93
CA LEU A 110 -4.35 2.74 19.14
C LEU A 110 -5.02 4.09 19.44
N VAL A 111 -5.13 4.96 18.45
CA VAL A 111 -5.78 6.27 18.60
C VAL A 111 -7.26 6.13 18.97
N GLN A 112 -7.96 5.19 18.34
CA GLN A 112 -9.36 4.90 18.64
C GLN A 112 -9.54 4.39 20.07
N SER A 113 -8.62 3.56 20.55
CA SER A 113 -8.61 3.08 21.94
C SER A 113 -8.47 4.24 22.92
N MET A 114 -7.55 5.19 22.68
CA MET A 114 -7.40 6.38 23.53
C MET A 114 -8.66 7.24 23.56
N ILE A 115 -9.31 7.45 22.42
CA ILE A 115 -10.57 8.20 22.35
C ILE A 115 -11.67 7.49 23.17
N ASN A 116 -11.76 6.16 23.08
CA ASN A 116 -12.75 5.41 23.85
C ASN A 116 -12.49 5.49 25.36
N ARG A 117 -11.22 5.47 25.78
CA ARG A 117 -10.84 5.69 27.18
C ARG A 117 -11.29 7.06 27.69
N VAL A 118 -11.02 8.11 26.92
CA VAL A 118 -11.44 9.49 27.25
C VAL A 118 -12.97 9.59 27.32
N LYS A 119 -13.69 8.98 26.38
CA LYS A 119 -15.17 8.95 26.41
C LYS A 119 -15.71 8.24 27.65
N ASN A 120 -15.13 7.09 28.00
CA ASN A 120 -15.55 6.34 29.19
C ASN A 120 -15.30 7.15 30.46
N ALA A 121 -14.19 7.88 30.55
CA ALA A 121 -13.92 8.77 31.68
C ALA A 121 -15.01 9.84 31.80
N ILE A 122 -15.25 10.62 30.73
CA ILE A 122 -16.30 11.66 30.72
C ILE A 122 -17.65 11.08 31.16
N PHE A 123 -18.02 9.90 30.66
CA PHE A 123 -19.25 9.23 31.08
C PHE A 123 -19.26 8.77 32.53
N VAL A 124 -18.12 8.34 33.09
CA VAL A 124 -18.00 8.01 34.52
C VAL A 124 -18.21 9.26 35.37
N GLU A 125 -17.62 10.40 34.98
CA GLU A 125 -17.82 11.67 35.67
C GLU A 125 -19.29 12.14 35.59
N ASP A 126 -19.95 12.01 34.43
CA ASP A 126 -21.38 12.32 34.27
C ASP A 126 -22.28 11.43 35.15
N ILE A 127 -21.97 10.12 35.24
CA ILE A 127 -22.68 9.19 36.11
C ILE A 127 -22.50 9.55 37.58
N ASP A 128 -21.28 9.92 38.00
CA ASP A 128 -21.03 10.35 39.38
C ASP A 128 -21.80 11.62 39.73
N ALA A 129 -21.84 12.61 38.83
CA ALA A 129 -22.65 13.81 39.01
C ALA A 129 -24.15 13.48 39.14
N TRP A 130 -24.65 12.56 38.33
CA TRP A 130 -26.05 12.15 38.40
C TRP A 130 -26.39 11.36 39.67
N ILE A 131 -25.53 10.43 40.08
CA ILE A 131 -25.67 9.70 41.36
C ILE A 131 -25.75 10.71 42.51
N ASN A 132 -24.82 11.67 42.57
CA ASN A 132 -24.80 12.68 43.64
C ASN A 132 -26.08 13.53 43.66
N ASN A 133 -26.62 13.90 42.49
CA ASN A 133 -27.87 14.65 42.41
C ASN A 133 -29.06 13.82 42.93
N VAL A 134 -29.18 12.56 42.52
CA VAL A 134 -30.28 11.69 42.95
C VAL A 134 -30.17 11.36 44.44
N GLU A 135 -28.96 11.15 44.96
CA GLU A 135 -28.72 10.98 46.40
C GLU A 135 -29.13 12.25 47.18
N HIS A 136 -28.77 13.43 46.69
CA HIS A 136 -29.19 14.70 47.28
C HIS A 136 -30.73 14.85 47.29
N MET A 137 -31.42 14.50 46.20
CA MET A 137 -32.89 14.54 46.15
C MET A 137 -33.51 13.61 47.20
N ILE A 138 -32.97 12.40 47.39
CA ILE A 138 -33.45 11.47 48.41
C ILE A 138 -33.23 12.03 49.82
N GLU A 139 -32.06 12.63 50.10
CA GLU A 139 -31.68 13.08 51.44
C GLU A 139 -32.33 14.40 51.86
N HIS A 140 -32.65 15.27 50.90
CA HIS A 140 -33.00 16.67 51.19
C HIS A 140 -34.32 17.14 50.57
N GLU A 141 -34.98 16.33 49.74
CA GLU A 141 -36.30 16.64 49.20
C GLU A 141 -37.37 15.72 49.80
N THR A 142 -38.60 16.22 49.89
CA THR A 142 -39.74 15.40 50.32
C THR A 142 -40.30 14.65 49.12
N LEU A 143 -40.00 13.36 49.03
CA LEU A 143 -40.43 12.50 47.93
C LEU A 143 -41.49 11.49 48.40
N PRO A 144 -42.49 11.16 47.56
CA PRO A 144 -43.34 10.00 47.78
C PRO A 144 -42.50 8.72 47.83
N LEU A 145 -42.86 7.78 48.71
CA LEU A 145 -42.14 6.50 48.88
C LEU A 145 -41.95 5.70 47.57
N LYS A 146 -42.84 5.87 46.60
CA LYS A 146 -42.73 5.23 45.27
C LYS A 146 -41.54 5.77 44.47
N GLU A 147 -41.32 7.08 44.50
CA GLU A 147 -40.24 7.77 43.77
C GLU A 147 -38.90 7.51 44.44
N GLU A 148 -38.84 7.60 45.76
CA GLU A 148 -37.64 7.27 46.54
C GLU A 148 -37.16 5.83 46.25
N LYS A 149 -38.08 4.85 46.27
CA LYS A 149 -37.77 3.46 45.90
C LYS A 149 -37.30 3.32 44.46
N GLN A 150 -37.80 4.15 43.55
CA GLN A 150 -37.36 4.16 42.16
C GLN A 150 -35.92 4.69 42.06
N PHE A 151 -35.62 5.81 42.69
CA PHE A 151 -34.28 6.40 42.72
C PHE A 151 -33.24 5.47 43.37
N ILE A 152 -33.57 4.76 44.44
CA ILE A 152 -32.68 3.76 45.03
C ILE A 152 -32.31 2.65 44.03
N ARG A 153 -33.27 2.21 43.19
CA ARG A 153 -33.00 1.22 42.13
C ARG A 153 -32.13 1.81 41.02
N GLU A 154 -32.38 3.04 40.63
CA GLU A 154 -31.61 3.75 39.62
C GLU A 154 -30.16 3.97 40.05
N ILE A 155 -29.93 4.46 41.27
CA ILE A 155 -28.57 4.59 41.85
C ILE A 155 -27.82 3.25 41.80
N LYS A 156 -28.48 2.12 42.11
CA LYS A 156 -27.85 0.80 42.01
C LYS A 156 -27.44 0.45 40.58
N GLN A 157 -28.31 0.73 39.59
CA GLN A 157 -28.01 0.51 38.17
C GLN A 157 -26.87 1.40 37.70
N LEU A 158 -26.85 2.67 38.13
CA LEU A 158 -25.80 3.63 37.78
C LEU A 158 -24.46 3.27 38.39
N LYS A 159 -24.42 2.86 39.66
CA LYS A 159 -23.20 2.36 40.31
C LYS A 159 -22.66 1.12 39.60
N HIS A 160 -23.54 0.23 39.13
CA HIS A 160 -23.13 -0.93 38.34
C HIS A 160 -22.52 -0.52 36.98
N LEU A 161 -23.20 0.35 36.24
CA LEU A 161 -22.72 0.87 34.95
C LEU A 161 -21.38 1.61 35.10
N ARG A 162 -21.24 2.46 36.13
CA ARG A 162 -19.99 3.15 36.46
C ARG A 162 -18.84 2.17 36.64
N GLY A 163 -19.06 1.08 37.38
CA GLY A 163 -18.06 0.04 37.59
C GLY A 163 -17.60 -0.61 36.28
N GLN A 164 -18.52 -0.90 35.36
CA GLN A 164 -18.19 -1.46 34.05
C GLN A 164 -17.33 -0.49 33.22
N LEU A 165 -17.71 0.79 33.15
CA LEU A 165 -16.98 1.80 32.36
C LEU A 165 -15.60 2.11 32.95
N SER A 166 -15.52 2.21 34.27
CA SER A 166 -14.28 2.50 34.99
C SER A 166 -13.21 1.42 34.77
N SER A 167 -13.62 0.15 34.62
CA SER A 167 -12.69 -0.95 34.32
C SER A 167 -11.99 -0.82 32.96
N ASN A 168 -12.53 -0.02 32.04
CA ASN A 168 -12.08 0.08 30.65
C ASN A 168 -11.49 1.47 30.30
N MET A 169 -11.43 2.42 31.23
CA MET A 169 -10.93 3.78 30.94
C MET A 169 -9.41 3.93 31.12
N GLY A 170 -8.73 3.03 31.86
CA GLY A 170 -7.29 3.10 32.10
C GLY A 170 -6.90 3.96 33.30
N CYS A 171 -5.62 4.30 33.44
CA CYS A 171 -5.12 5.13 34.54
C CYS A 171 -5.57 6.59 34.39
N ARG A 172 -5.85 7.24 35.53
CA ARG A 172 -6.30 8.64 35.56
C ARG A 172 -5.34 9.61 34.86
N ASP A 173 -4.04 9.42 35.02
CA ASP A 173 -3.04 10.32 34.43
C ASP A 173 -3.02 10.22 32.89
N GLU A 174 -3.11 9.00 32.36
CA GLU A 174 -3.18 8.75 30.91
C GLU A 174 -4.45 9.37 30.30
N VAL A 175 -5.59 9.16 30.97
CA VAL A 175 -6.88 9.72 30.56
C VAL A 175 -6.84 11.24 30.60
N GLN A 176 -6.30 11.84 31.65
CA GLN A 176 -6.23 13.29 31.80
C GLN A 176 -5.38 13.93 30.69
N GLN A 177 -4.22 13.33 30.39
CA GLN A 177 -3.38 13.77 29.28
C GLN A 177 -4.11 13.65 27.94
N ALA A 178 -4.77 12.52 27.69
CA ALA A 178 -5.52 12.30 26.47
C ALA A 178 -6.73 13.25 26.33
N LEU A 179 -7.39 13.60 27.44
CA LEU A 179 -8.50 14.55 27.47
C LEU A 179 -8.04 15.97 27.11
N GLN A 180 -6.89 16.42 27.63
CA GLN A 180 -6.29 17.71 27.28
C GLN A 180 -5.93 17.82 25.79
N GLN A 181 -5.62 16.70 25.16
CA GLN A 181 -5.25 16.61 23.75
C GLN A 181 -6.36 16.07 22.86
N LYS A 182 -7.60 15.94 23.37
CA LYS A 182 -8.70 15.25 22.70
C LYS A 182 -8.92 15.73 21.26
N ASP A 183 -9.04 17.03 21.04
CA ASP A 183 -9.31 17.60 19.72
C ASP A 183 -8.15 17.31 18.74
N GLN A 184 -6.91 17.37 19.23
CA GLN A 184 -5.73 17.02 18.45
C GLN A 184 -5.70 15.52 18.09
N VAL A 185 -6.10 14.66 19.03
CA VAL A 185 -6.19 13.20 18.84
C VAL A 185 -7.30 12.85 17.84
N GLU A 186 -8.45 13.53 17.90
CA GLU A 186 -9.56 13.34 16.96
C GLU A 186 -9.20 13.82 15.54
N GLU A 187 -8.54 14.97 15.40
CA GLU A 187 -8.07 15.43 14.08
C GLU A 187 -6.97 14.50 13.53
N ARG A 188 -6.05 14.02 14.37
CA ARG A 188 -5.07 13.00 13.97
C ARG A 188 -5.75 11.74 13.45
N LEU A 189 -6.80 11.25 14.11
CA LEU A 189 -7.56 10.08 13.63
C LEU A 189 -8.14 10.31 12.24
N LYS A 190 -8.69 11.50 11.98
CA LYS A 190 -9.26 11.87 10.69
C LYS A 190 -8.19 11.92 9.59
N ILE A 191 -7.01 12.47 9.89
CA ILE A 191 -5.86 12.46 8.97
C ILE A 191 -5.44 11.02 8.67
N LEU A 192 -5.26 10.19 9.71
CA LEU A 192 -4.87 8.79 9.54
C LEU A 192 -5.84 7.98 8.69
N ARG A 193 -7.15 8.21 8.82
CA ARG A 193 -8.17 7.56 7.99
C ARG A 193 -8.03 7.96 6.52
N LYS A 194 -7.83 9.24 6.23
CA LYS A 194 -7.58 9.73 4.86
C LYS A 194 -6.30 9.15 4.27
N ASP A 195 -5.23 9.09 5.05
CA ASP A 195 -3.97 8.49 4.63
C ASP A 195 -4.13 6.99 4.34
N LEU A 196 -4.84 6.27 5.22
CA LEU A 196 -5.14 4.85 5.02
C LEU A 196 -5.90 4.60 3.72
N ASP A 197 -6.91 5.43 3.41
CA ASP A 197 -7.68 5.30 2.18
C ASP A 197 -6.82 5.59 0.95
N CYS A 198 -5.99 6.63 0.97
CA CYS A 198 -5.00 6.88 -0.09
C CYS A 198 -4.03 5.70 -0.28
N LEU A 199 -3.62 5.04 0.81
CA LEU A 199 -2.73 3.88 0.77
C LEU A 199 -3.41 2.63 0.20
N LYS A 200 -4.71 2.42 0.46
CA LYS A 200 -5.48 1.32 -0.16
C LYS A 200 -5.50 1.45 -1.68
N ASP A 201 -5.69 2.65 -2.20
CA ASP A 201 -5.67 2.90 -3.65
C ASP A 201 -4.30 2.60 -4.25
N LYS A 202 -3.21 3.04 -3.59
CA LYS A 202 -1.84 2.73 -4.03
C LYS A 202 -1.54 1.25 -4.00
N ALA A 203 -1.92 0.55 -2.92
CA ALA A 203 -1.75 -0.88 -2.79
C ALA A 203 -2.52 -1.63 -3.90
N SER A 204 -3.75 -1.22 -4.20
CA SER A 204 -4.58 -1.82 -5.25
C SER A 204 -3.93 -1.65 -6.64
N LYS A 205 -3.36 -0.48 -6.92
CA LYS A 205 -2.61 -0.23 -8.17
C LYS A 205 -1.35 -1.09 -8.28
N ALA A 206 -0.58 -1.20 -7.19
CA ALA A 206 0.59 -2.06 -7.14
C ALA A 206 0.23 -3.56 -7.35
N GLU A 207 -0.89 -4.01 -6.78
CA GLU A 207 -1.40 -5.37 -6.99
C GLU A 207 -1.75 -5.64 -8.46
N VAL A 208 -2.40 -4.69 -9.12
CA VAL A 208 -2.66 -4.77 -10.58
C VAL A 208 -1.34 -4.85 -11.35
N ALA A 209 -0.34 -4.05 -10.99
CA ALA A 209 0.98 -4.08 -11.62
C ALA A 209 1.66 -5.45 -11.48
N VAL A 210 1.59 -6.08 -10.30
CA VAL A 210 2.10 -7.45 -10.08
C VAL A 210 1.39 -8.47 -10.96
N VAL A 211 0.06 -8.38 -11.08
CA VAL A 211 -0.71 -9.30 -11.93
C VAL A 211 -0.31 -9.14 -13.41
N LEU A 212 -0.16 -7.91 -13.88
CA LEU A 212 0.23 -7.63 -15.27
C LEU A 212 1.68 -8.02 -15.55
N GLY A 213 2.62 -7.62 -14.70
CA GLY A 213 4.04 -7.98 -14.82
C GLY A 213 4.24 -9.50 -14.75
N GLY A 214 3.53 -10.17 -13.86
CA GLY A 214 3.60 -11.63 -13.72
C GLY A 214 3.08 -12.38 -14.95
N LYS A 215 2.11 -11.83 -15.68
CA LYS A 215 1.67 -12.39 -16.97
C LYS A 215 2.76 -12.22 -18.03
N LYS A 216 3.29 -11.01 -18.21
CA LYS A 216 4.37 -10.73 -19.18
C LYS A 216 5.59 -11.61 -18.95
N TYR A 217 6.06 -11.70 -17.72
CA TYR A 217 7.20 -12.54 -17.34
C TYR A 217 6.96 -14.02 -17.67
N LYS A 218 5.77 -14.54 -17.37
CA LYS A 218 5.41 -15.94 -17.70
C LYS A 218 5.37 -16.19 -19.20
N ASP A 219 4.81 -15.26 -19.97
CA ASP A 219 4.71 -15.37 -21.43
C ASP A 219 6.10 -15.36 -22.07
N GLU A 220 6.98 -14.46 -21.66
CA GLU A 220 8.37 -14.43 -22.15
C GLU A 220 9.19 -15.63 -21.67
N SER A 221 8.99 -16.10 -20.43
CA SER A 221 9.60 -17.36 -19.96
C SER A 221 9.25 -18.54 -20.86
N LYS A 222 8.00 -18.58 -21.34
CA LYS A 222 7.55 -19.62 -22.25
C LYS A 222 8.24 -19.49 -23.62
N ARG A 223 8.27 -18.29 -24.20
CA ARG A 223 8.94 -18.02 -25.48
C ARG A 223 10.43 -18.35 -25.43
N LEU A 224 11.12 -17.98 -24.36
CA LEU A 224 12.53 -18.27 -24.16
C LEU A 224 12.80 -19.78 -24.12
N LYS A 225 11.96 -20.55 -23.42
CA LYS A 225 12.06 -22.03 -23.37
C LYS A 225 11.84 -22.67 -24.73
N GLU A 226 10.85 -22.19 -25.49
CA GLU A 226 10.60 -22.67 -26.86
C GLU A 226 11.80 -22.39 -27.77
N LEU A 227 12.37 -21.18 -27.70
CA LEU A 227 13.55 -20.81 -28.48
C LEU A 227 14.78 -21.63 -28.09
N GLN A 228 15.03 -21.84 -26.79
CA GLN A 228 16.12 -22.69 -26.30
C GLN A 228 15.97 -24.13 -26.80
N ALA A 229 14.76 -24.69 -26.81
CA ALA A 229 14.50 -26.02 -27.34
C ALA A 229 14.84 -26.11 -28.84
N GLN A 230 14.44 -25.11 -29.65
CA GLN A 230 14.80 -25.05 -31.08
C GLN A 230 16.31 -24.96 -31.28
N PHE A 231 17.02 -24.15 -30.50
CA PHE A 231 18.48 -24.07 -30.56
C PHE A 231 19.15 -25.41 -30.24
N ARG A 232 18.67 -26.14 -29.23
CA ARG A 232 19.20 -27.48 -28.90
C ARG A 232 19.03 -28.45 -30.06
N VAL A 233 17.84 -28.51 -30.66
CA VAL A 233 17.58 -29.37 -31.82
C VAL A 233 18.49 -29.00 -33.00
N ALA A 234 18.65 -27.71 -33.29
CA ALA A 234 19.53 -27.25 -34.37
C ALA A 234 21.01 -27.59 -34.09
N ASP A 235 21.45 -27.45 -32.84
CA ASP A 235 22.80 -27.77 -32.41
C ASP A 235 23.10 -29.27 -32.49
N ASP A 236 22.13 -30.12 -32.10
CA ASP A 236 22.23 -31.57 -32.24
C ASP A 236 22.39 -31.98 -33.71
N ILE A 237 21.61 -31.40 -34.63
CA ILE A 237 21.71 -31.65 -36.07
C ILE A 237 23.09 -31.21 -36.59
N ARG A 238 23.55 -30.02 -36.20
CA ARG A 238 24.88 -29.51 -36.57
C ARG A 238 25.98 -30.46 -36.10
N GLN A 239 25.90 -30.93 -34.85
CA GLN A 239 26.88 -31.83 -34.26
C GLN A 239 26.87 -33.21 -34.94
N GLN A 240 25.69 -33.74 -35.30
CA GLN A 240 25.58 -34.96 -36.10
C GLN A 240 26.25 -34.79 -37.47
N ALA A 241 26.07 -33.65 -38.15
CA ALA A 241 26.71 -33.41 -39.44
C ALA A 241 28.26 -33.47 -39.35
N TYR A 242 28.85 -32.96 -38.26
CA TYR A 242 30.29 -33.05 -38.03
C TYR A 242 30.80 -34.47 -37.71
N SER A 243 29.93 -35.39 -37.27
CA SER A 243 30.33 -36.77 -36.97
C SER A 243 30.59 -37.64 -38.21
N TYR A 244 30.20 -37.16 -39.40
CA TYR A 244 30.37 -37.86 -40.68
C TYR A 244 31.66 -37.47 -41.44
N PHE A 245 32.48 -36.58 -40.87
CA PHE A 245 33.79 -36.16 -41.39
C PHE A 245 34.90 -36.54 -40.40
#